data_AF-A0A565CST3-F1
#
_entry.id   AF-A0A565CST3-F1
#
_cell.length_a   1.000
_cell.length_b   1.000
_cell.length_c   1.000
_cell.angle_alpha   90.00
_cell.angle_beta   90.00
_cell.angle_gamma   90.00
#
_symmetry.space_group_name_H-M   'P 1'
#
loop_
_entity.id
_entity.type
_entity.pdbx_description
1 polymer ?
#
loop_
_entity_poly.entity_id
_entity_poly.type
_entity_poly.pdbx_seq_one_letter_code
_entity_poly.pdbx_strand_id
1 'polypeptide(L)'
;MDDATPNASGERKQPNLVDTFVAQCGKCYKWRSIESQEDYEVIRSKALDKSFECKHNCEEPGDVDVEGDSTRVWLVDNQHGLPKTPHGLKRILVLRESCERVDVYYVTPQGKRLKSRKEVAGFIKDNKSFKGTRIEDFSFVTPKPMKKTMFK
;
A
#
# COMPACT_ATOMS: atom_id res chain seq x y z
N MET A 1 -51.16 16.60 6.03
CA MET A 1 -50.16 17.39 5.27
C MET A 1 -49.58 18.29 6.35
N ASP A 2 -48.46 17.98 6.98
CA ASP A 2 -47.23 17.38 6.47
C ASP A 2 -46.51 16.61 7.58
N ASP A 3 -46.01 15.40 7.29
CA ASP A 3 -45.13 14.63 8.16
C ASP A 3 -43.69 14.79 7.65
N ALA A 4 -42.85 15.45 8.45
CA ALA A 4 -41.44 15.65 8.15
C ALA A 4 -40.64 14.45 8.67
N THR A 5 -40.28 13.53 7.77
CA THR A 5 -39.32 12.47 8.06
C THR A 5 -37.90 13.03 8.21
N PRO A 6 -37.13 12.71 9.27
CA PRO A 6 -35.77 13.17 9.40
C PRO A 6 -34.83 12.38 8.48
N ASN A 7 -34.06 13.12 7.68
CA ASN A 7 -32.99 12.59 6.84
C ASN A 7 -31.96 11.83 7.69
N ALA A 8 -31.79 10.54 7.40
CA ALA A 8 -30.68 9.75 7.89
C ALA A 8 -29.37 10.31 7.33
N SER A 9 -28.57 10.93 8.19
CA SER A 9 -27.18 11.29 7.91
C SER A 9 -26.39 10.00 7.66
N GLY A 10 -26.18 9.65 6.39
CA GLY A 10 -25.35 8.51 6.01
C GLY A 10 -23.95 8.68 6.59
N GLU A 11 -23.57 7.79 7.50
CA GLU A 11 -22.20 7.68 8.00
C GLU A 11 -21.27 7.49 6.79
N ARG A 12 -20.38 8.45 6.55
CA ARG A 12 -19.36 8.31 5.51
C ARG A 12 -18.45 7.16 5.91
N LYS A 13 -18.66 5.97 5.34
CA LYS A 13 -17.77 4.83 5.50
C LYS A 13 -16.33 5.29 5.30
N GLN A 14 -15.51 5.11 6.33
CA GLN A 14 -14.07 5.37 6.26
C GLN A 14 -13.49 4.55 5.11
N PRO A 15 -12.60 5.12 4.28
CA PRO A 15 -11.97 4.36 3.21
C PRO A 15 -11.12 3.22 3.81
N ASN A 16 -11.20 2.02 3.23
CA ASN A 16 -10.38 0.87 3.64
C ASN A 16 -8.92 1.08 3.22
N LEU A 17 -8.21 1.90 3.98
CA LEU A 17 -6.80 2.21 3.75
C LEU A 17 -5.93 1.08 4.26
N VAL A 18 -4.89 0.75 3.50
CA VAL A 18 -3.84 -0.17 3.98
C VAL A 18 -2.96 0.58 4.97
N ASP A 19 -2.81 0.03 6.17
CA ASP A 19 -2.06 0.61 7.29
C ASP A 19 -1.01 -0.33 7.89
N THR A 20 -1.05 -1.61 7.55
CA THR A 20 -0.20 -2.66 8.09
C THR A 20 0.72 -3.19 7.00
N PHE A 21 2.02 -3.22 7.26
CA PHE A 21 3.03 -3.65 6.31
C PHE A 21 3.81 -4.83 6.87
N VAL A 22 3.96 -5.88 6.07
CA VAL A 22 4.70 -7.09 6.43
C VAL A 22 5.61 -7.51 5.29
N ALA A 23 6.76 -8.10 5.62
CA ALA A 23 7.68 -8.69 4.66
C ALA A 23 8.06 -10.11 5.08
N GLN A 24 8.10 -11.03 4.13
CA GLN A 24 8.57 -12.39 4.37
C GLN A 24 10.09 -12.41 4.33
N CYS A 25 10.72 -12.92 5.38
CA CYS A 25 12.17 -13.10 5.42
C CYS A 25 12.61 -14.12 4.35
N GLY A 26 13.59 -13.76 3.52
CA GLY A 26 14.12 -14.63 2.47
C GLY A 26 14.91 -15.85 2.99
N LYS A 27 15.35 -15.82 4.26
CA LYS A 27 16.15 -16.87 4.89
C LYS A 27 15.30 -17.91 5.62
N CYS A 28 14.35 -17.47 6.43
CA CYS A 28 13.52 -18.36 7.27
C CYS A 28 12.05 -18.40 6.90
N TYR A 29 11.61 -17.62 5.92
CA TYR A 29 10.23 -17.56 5.43
C TYR A 29 9.19 -17.10 6.46
N LYS A 30 9.63 -16.63 7.64
CA LYS A 30 8.75 -16.01 8.64
C LYS A 30 8.36 -14.60 8.21
N TRP A 31 7.10 -14.24 8.44
CA TRP A 31 6.59 -12.88 8.21
C TRP A 31 6.99 -11.95 9.34
N ARG A 32 7.48 -10.76 8.97
CA ARG A 32 7.90 -9.71 9.89
C ARG A 32 7.09 -8.45 9.68
N SER A 33 6.71 -7.81 10.78
CA SER A 33 6.07 -6.50 10.76
C SER A 33 7.08 -5.44 10.36
N ILE A 34 6.69 -4.55 9.46
CA ILE A 34 7.50 -3.42 9.04
C ILE A 34 6.88 -2.15 9.62
N GLU A 35 7.66 -1.41 10.40
CA GLU A 35 7.19 -0.31 11.24
C GLU A 35 6.61 0.86 10.43
N SER A 36 7.17 1.12 9.25
CA SER A 36 6.78 2.24 8.40
C SER A 36 6.54 1.82 6.96
N GLN A 37 5.71 2.60 6.26
CA GLN A 37 5.53 2.42 4.83
C GLN A 37 6.83 2.66 4.08
N GLU A 38 7.63 3.64 4.51
CA GLU A 38 8.90 4.01 3.91
C GLU A 38 9.90 2.85 3.94
N ASP A 39 9.99 2.14 5.07
CA ASP A 39 10.84 0.94 5.19
C ASP A 39 10.32 -0.21 4.32
N TYR A 40 8.99 -0.38 4.25
CA TYR A 40 8.38 -1.35 3.36
C TYR A 40 8.70 -1.05 1.89
N GLU A 41 8.67 0.22 1.49
CA GLU A 41 9.02 0.64 0.14
C GLU A 41 10.51 0.41 -0.17
N VAL A 42 11.40 0.58 0.82
CA VAL A 42 12.82 0.21 0.67
C VAL A 42 12.95 -1.28 0.38
N ILE A 43 12.27 -2.14 1.15
CA ILE A 43 12.28 -3.59 0.94
C ILE A 43 11.73 -3.93 -0.46
N ARG A 44 10.53 -3.44 -0.79
CA ARG A 44 9.85 -3.68 -2.07
C ARG A 44 10.67 -3.24 -3.27
N SER A 45 11.36 -2.10 -3.17
CA SER A 45 12.17 -1.54 -4.26
C SER A 45 13.39 -2.39 -4.61
N LYS A 46 13.83 -3.27 -3.70
CA LYS A 46 15.00 -4.14 -3.87
C LYS A 46 14.64 -5.59 -4.20
N ALA A 47 13.35 -5.94 -4.16
CA ALA A 47 12.87 -7.31 -4.01
C ALA A 47 13.01 -8.25 -5.22
N LEU A 48 13.92 -8.02 -6.16
CA LEU A 48 14.08 -8.90 -7.34
C LEU A 48 14.55 -10.31 -6.98
N ASP A 49 15.19 -10.52 -5.81
CA ASP A 49 15.67 -11.85 -5.41
C ASP A 49 15.94 -11.95 -3.88
N LYS A 50 14.88 -12.06 -3.05
CA LYS A 50 14.98 -12.28 -1.58
C LYS A 50 15.79 -11.24 -0.78
N SER A 51 15.57 -9.94 -1.01
CA SER A 51 16.38 -8.87 -0.40
C SER A 51 16.12 -8.57 1.08
N PHE A 52 15.07 -9.14 1.69
CA PHE A 52 14.75 -8.88 3.09
C PHE A 52 15.18 -10.07 3.96
N GLU A 53 16.12 -9.82 4.86
CA GLU A 53 16.48 -10.73 5.94
C GLU A 53 16.09 -10.11 7.28
N CYS A 54 15.38 -10.88 8.10
CA CYS A 54 15.01 -10.42 9.43
C CYS A 54 16.23 -10.41 10.36
N LYS A 55 16.21 -9.52 11.35
CA LYS A 55 17.25 -9.44 12.38
C LYS A 55 17.28 -10.73 13.23
N HIS A 56 18.37 -10.94 13.99
CA HIS A 56 18.50 -12.03 14.97
C HIS A 56 18.48 -13.46 14.43
N ASN A 57 19.16 -13.71 13.30
CA ASN A 57 19.42 -15.07 12.77
C ASN A 57 18.20 -15.99 12.60
N CYS A 58 17.00 -15.41 12.53
CA CYS A 58 15.75 -16.14 12.32
C CYS A 58 15.33 -17.09 13.45
N GLU A 59 15.85 -16.93 14.66
CA GLU A 59 15.51 -17.80 15.80
C GLU A 59 14.08 -17.52 16.28
N GLU A 60 13.72 -16.25 16.43
CA GLU A 60 12.41 -15.82 16.93
C GLU A 60 11.23 -16.27 16.04
N PRO A 61 10.05 -16.58 16.63
CA PRO A 61 8.80 -16.79 15.90
C PRO A 61 8.46 -15.62 14.97
N GLY A 62 7.67 -15.84 13.93
CA GLY A 62 7.19 -14.75 13.07
C GLY A 62 6.29 -13.78 13.84
N ASP A 63 6.26 -12.52 13.42
CA ASP A 63 5.50 -11.47 14.13
C ASP A 63 4.01 -11.54 13.77
N VAL A 64 3.71 -12.08 12.58
CA VAL A 64 2.36 -12.15 12.01
C VAL A 64 2.17 -13.50 11.34
N ASP A 65 1.02 -14.13 11.58
CA ASP A 65 0.58 -15.32 10.84
C ASP A 65 -0.31 -14.91 9.66
N VAL A 66 0.32 -14.49 8.55
CA VAL A 66 -0.39 -14.01 7.35
C VAL A 66 -1.29 -15.10 6.74
N GLU A 67 -0.94 -16.37 6.93
CA GLU A 67 -1.67 -17.52 6.36
C GLU A 67 -2.87 -17.92 7.22
N GLY A 68 -2.72 -17.89 8.55
CA GLY A 68 -3.77 -18.21 9.51
C GLY A 68 -4.69 -17.04 9.89
N ASP A 69 -4.25 -15.79 9.67
CA ASP A 69 -5.06 -14.61 10.00
C ASP A 69 -6.29 -14.48 9.08
N SER A 70 -7.45 -14.81 9.65
CA SER A 70 -8.74 -14.70 8.97
C SER A 70 -9.46 -13.36 9.19
N THR A 71 -8.86 -12.47 9.99
CA THR A 71 -9.46 -11.17 10.35
C THR A 71 -9.13 -10.07 9.35
N ARG A 72 -8.14 -10.30 8.47
CA ARG A 72 -7.64 -9.31 7.51
C ARG A 72 -7.57 -9.87 6.10
N VAL A 73 -7.56 -8.95 5.13
CA VAL A 73 -7.21 -9.24 3.74
C VAL A 73 -5.77 -8.83 3.51
N TRP A 74 -4.89 -9.80 3.33
CA TRP A 74 -3.50 -9.56 2.98
C TRP A 74 -3.34 -9.30 1.49
N LEU A 75 -2.51 -8.32 1.16
CA LEU A 75 -2.22 -7.91 -0.22
C LEU A 75 -0.77 -8.24 -0.55
N VAL A 76 -0.54 -8.82 -1.72
CA VAL A 76 0.79 -9.17 -2.21
C VAL A 76 1.16 -8.33 -3.44
N ASP A 77 2.34 -7.70 -3.38
CA ASP A 77 2.94 -7.02 -4.51
C ASP A 77 3.56 -8.06 -5.45
N ASN A 78 2.90 -8.35 -6.58
CA ASN A 78 3.35 -9.35 -7.56
C ASN A 78 4.44 -8.82 -8.52
N GLN A 79 4.91 -7.59 -8.32
CA GLN A 79 5.97 -6.99 -9.13
C GLN A 79 7.12 -6.55 -8.22
N HIS A 80 8.31 -6.96 -8.59
CA HIS A 80 9.55 -6.60 -7.91
C HIS A 80 10.09 -5.26 -8.45
N GLY A 81 10.87 -4.55 -7.63
CA GLY A 81 11.56 -3.34 -8.07
C GLY A 81 10.64 -2.12 -8.24
N LEU A 82 9.48 -2.11 -7.57
CA LEU A 82 8.59 -0.95 -7.59
C LEU A 82 9.30 0.26 -6.97
N PRO A 83 9.29 1.43 -7.65
CA PRO A 83 9.97 2.61 -7.15
C PRO A 83 9.44 3.03 -5.78
N LYS A 84 10.32 3.64 -4.99
CA LYS A 84 9.93 4.32 -3.75
C LYS A 84 9.15 5.57 -4.10
N THR A 85 8.23 5.95 -3.23
CA THR A 85 7.47 7.19 -3.38
C THR A 85 8.42 8.38 -3.36
N PRO A 86 8.32 9.33 -4.32
CA PRO A 86 9.12 10.54 -4.29
C PRO A 86 8.88 11.36 -3.02
N HIS A 87 9.94 12.02 -2.53
CA HIS A 87 9.92 12.78 -1.28
C HIS A 87 8.80 13.84 -1.27
N GLY A 88 8.11 13.96 -0.12
CA GLY A 88 7.00 14.88 0.06
C GLY A 88 5.65 14.38 -0.48
N LEU A 89 5.60 13.20 -1.08
CA LEU A 89 4.36 12.53 -1.43
C LEU A 89 4.19 11.27 -0.58
N LYS A 90 2.95 10.79 -0.46
CA LYS A 90 2.65 9.48 0.14
C LYS A 90 1.84 8.63 -0.83
N ARG A 91 2.32 7.44 -1.18
CA ARG A 91 1.50 6.47 -1.92
C ARG A 91 0.50 5.85 -0.95
N ILE A 92 -0.77 5.77 -1.29
CA ILE A 92 -1.78 5.09 -0.47
C ILE A 92 -2.52 4.06 -1.31
N LEU A 93 -2.94 2.99 -0.64
CA LEU A 93 -3.73 1.90 -1.21
C LEU A 93 -5.10 1.90 -0.55
N VAL A 94 -6.14 1.85 -1.38
CA VAL A 94 -7.52 1.76 -0.91
C VAL A 94 -8.11 0.44 -1.41
N LEU A 95 -8.42 -0.47 -0.49
CA LEU A 95 -9.12 -1.70 -0.81
C LEU A 95 -10.60 -1.39 -1.07
N ARG A 96 -11.13 -1.79 -2.22
CA ARG A 96 -12.56 -1.59 -2.51
C ARG A 96 -13.43 -2.43 -1.59
N GLU A 97 -14.69 -2.06 -1.43
CA GLU A 97 -15.64 -2.78 -0.55
C GLU A 97 -15.77 -4.27 -0.89
N SER A 98 -15.60 -4.67 -2.16
CA SER A 98 -15.64 -6.08 -2.56
C SER A 98 -14.40 -6.87 -2.13
N CYS A 99 -13.37 -6.22 -1.60
CA CYS A 99 -12.06 -6.80 -1.27
C CYS A 99 -11.30 -7.45 -2.45
N GLU A 100 -11.76 -7.27 -3.69
CA GLU A 100 -11.14 -7.88 -4.88
C GLU A 100 -10.14 -6.97 -5.59
N ARG A 101 -10.28 -5.66 -5.41
CA ARG A 101 -9.53 -4.64 -6.15
C ARG A 101 -8.99 -3.58 -5.22
N VAL A 102 -7.81 -3.08 -5.55
CA VAL A 102 -7.13 -2.00 -4.83
C VAL A 102 -6.98 -0.82 -5.78
N ASP A 103 -7.29 0.38 -5.31
CA ASP A 103 -6.97 1.62 -5.99
C ASP A 103 -5.68 2.23 -5.40
N VAL A 104 -4.82 2.75 -6.27
CA VAL A 104 -3.56 3.41 -5.88
C VAL A 104 -3.70 4.92 -6.05
N TYR A 105 -3.33 5.66 -5.03
CA TYR A 105 -3.24 7.12 -5.08
C TYR A 105 -1.88 7.61 -4.59
N TYR A 106 -1.49 8.79 -5.04
CA TYR A 106 -0.43 9.58 -4.41
C TYR A 106 -1.06 10.78 -3.73
N VAL A 107 -0.73 11.01 -2.46
CA VAL A 107 -1.20 12.13 -1.66
C VAL A 107 -0.13 13.21 -1.68
N THR A 108 -0.49 14.41 -2.09
CA THR A 108 0.41 15.58 -2.08
C THR A 108 0.57 16.13 -0.66
N PRO A 109 1.56 17.02 -0.39
CA PRO A 109 1.66 17.68 0.91
C PRO A 109 0.40 18.44 1.33
N GLN A 110 -0.42 18.87 0.38
CA GLN A 110 -1.69 19.56 0.60
C GLN A 110 -2.88 18.59 0.79
N GLY A 111 -2.65 17.28 0.84
CA GLY A 111 -3.68 16.25 1.02
C GLY A 111 -4.46 15.88 -0.25
N LYS A 112 -4.11 16.42 -1.43
CA LYS A 112 -4.78 16.07 -2.69
C LYS A 112 -4.39 14.65 -3.10
N ARG A 113 -5.39 13.83 -3.46
CA ARG A 113 -5.17 12.49 -4.04
C ARG A 113 -5.04 12.59 -5.55
N LEU A 114 -3.94 12.06 -6.07
CA LEU A 114 -3.64 11.92 -7.50
C LEU A 114 -3.82 10.45 -7.88
N LYS A 115 -4.71 10.16 -8.82
CA LYS A 115 -5.10 8.78 -9.21
C LYS A 115 -4.54 8.32 -10.55
N SER A 116 -3.73 9.16 -11.21
CA SER A 116 -3.14 8.80 -12.51
C SER A 116 -1.85 9.55 -12.80
N ARG A 117 -1.06 9.01 -13.74
CA ARG A 117 0.14 9.68 -14.28
C ARG A 117 -0.18 11.06 -14.88
N LYS A 118 -1.35 11.23 -15.50
CA LYS A 118 -1.79 12.52 -16.05
C LYS A 118 -1.95 13.57 -14.94
N GLU A 119 -2.57 13.19 -13.82
CA GLU A 119 -2.74 14.08 -12.67
C GLU A 119 -1.40 14.39 -11.99
N VAL A 120 -0.51 13.40 -11.88
CA VAL A 120 0.86 13.61 -11.39
C VAL A 120 1.64 14.57 -12.29
N ALA A 121 1.58 14.41 -13.62
CA ALA A 121 2.24 15.31 -14.56
C ALA A 121 1.73 16.75 -14.43
N GLY A 122 0.41 16.93 -14.28
CA GLY A 122 -0.18 18.24 -14.00
C GLY A 122 0.33 18.83 -12.68
N PHE A 123 0.33 18.02 -11.61
CA PHE A 123 0.84 18.45 -10.32
C PHE A 123 2.31 18.89 -10.37
N ILE A 124 3.20 18.11 -11.00
CA ILE A 124 4.63 18.44 -11.13
C ILE A 124 4.82 19.75 -11.92
N LYS A 125 4.04 19.93 -13.00
CA LYS A 125 4.08 21.17 -13.81
C LYS A 125 3.71 22.41 -12.98
N ASP A 126 2.69 22.27 -12.13
CA ASP A 126 2.14 23.38 -11.36
C ASP A 126 2.93 23.67 -10.06
N ASN A 127 3.76 22.73 -9.58
CA ASN A 127 4.45 22.82 -8.30
C ASN A 127 5.98 22.80 -8.46
N LYS A 128 6.60 23.99 -8.38
CA LYS A 128 8.05 24.17 -8.61
C LYS A 128 8.94 23.33 -7.69
N SER A 129 8.49 22.99 -6.48
CA SER A 129 9.24 22.17 -5.51
C SER A 129 9.41 20.71 -5.96
N PHE A 130 8.64 20.26 -6.96
CA PHE A 130 8.74 18.92 -7.55
C PHE A 130 9.40 18.95 -8.93
N LYS A 131 10.00 20.08 -9.34
CA LYS A 131 10.82 20.14 -10.56
C LYS A 131 12.01 19.20 -10.42
N GLY A 132 12.07 18.20 -11.29
CA GLY A 132 13.11 17.17 -11.30
C GLY A 132 12.60 15.77 -10.92
N THR A 133 11.40 15.67 -10.31
CA THR A 133 10.75 14.38 -10.14
C THR A 133 10.29 13.85 -11.49
N ARG A 134 10.59 12.59 -11.81
CA ARG A 134 10.21 11.98 -13.07
C ARG A 134 8.90 11.23 -12.93
N ILE A 135 8.11 11.16 -14.00
CA ILE A 135 6.81 10.46 -13.98
C ILE A 135 7.00 8.95 -13.73
N GLU A 136 8.15 8.42 -14.15
CA GLU A 136 8.55 7.02 -14.01
C GLU A 136 8.76 6.61 -12.55
N ASP A 137 9.02 7.58 -11.67
CA ASP A 137 9.15 7.33 -10.23
C ASP A 137 7.76 7.08 -9.57
N PHE A 138 6.66 7.23 -10.31
CA PHE A 138 5.29 6.96 -9.87
C PHE A 138 4.74 5.67 -10.48
N SER A 139 4.60 4.64 -9.64
CA SER A 139 3.91 3.40 -10.00
C SER A 139 2.47 3.37 -9.48
N PHE A 140 1.54 3.09 -10.41
CA PHE A 140 0.13 2.81 -10.12
C PHE A 140 -0.19 1.31 -10.18
N VAL A 141 0.84 0.46 -10.15
CA VAL A 141 0.68 -0.99 -10.03
C VAL A 141 -0.02 -1.30 -8.71
N THR A 142 -1.03 -2.15 -8.78
CA THR A 142 -1.86 -2.55 -7.65
C THR A 142 -1.38 -3.91 -7.11
N PRO A 143 -1.18 -4.06 -5.79
CA PRO A 143 -1.02 -5.40 -5.22
C PRO A 143 -2.33 -6.19 -5.39
N LYS A 144 -2.25 -7.51 -5.25
CA LYS A 144 -3.41 -8.40 -5.36
C LYS A 144 -3.78 -8.96 -3.99
N PRO A 145 -5.08 -9.16 -3.70
CA PRO A 145 -5.49 -9.95 -2.56
C PRO A 145 -4.85 -11.33 -2.61
N MET A 146 -4.24 -11.74 -1.50
CA MET A 146 -3.68 -13.08 -1.34
C MET A 146 -4.83 -14.08 -1.28
N LYS A 147 -4.87 -15.03 -2.22
CA LYS A 147 -5.86 -16.11 -2.20
C LYS A 147 -5.37 -17.22 -1.29
N LYS A 148 -6.24 -17.73 -0.41
CA LYS A 148 -5.94 -18.87 0.48
C LYS A 148 -5.42 -20.12 -0.25
N THR A 149 -5.74 -20.28 -1.54
CA THR A 149 -5.33 -21.42 -2.38
C THR A 149 -3.90 -21.33 -2.96
N MET A 150 -3.12 -20.30 -2.66
CA MET A 150 -1.75 -20.14 -3.20
C MET A 150 -0.65 -20.83 -2.39
N PHE A 151 -1.01 -21.57 -1.33
CA PHE A 151 -0.08 -22.36 -0.52
C PHE A 151 -0.42 -23.83 -0.71
N LYS A 152 0.39 -24.51 -1.52
CA LYS A 152 0.35 -25.96 -1.71
C LYS A 152 1.76 -26.51 -1.53
#